data_AF-A0A2J4PE25-F1
#
_entry.id   AF-A0A2J4PE25-F1
#
_cell.length_a   1.000
_cell.length_b   1.000
_cell.length_c   1.000
_cell.angle_alpha   90.00
_cell.angle_beta   90.00
_cell.angle_gamma   90.00
#
_symmetry.space_group_name_H-M   'P 1'
#
loop_
_entity.id
_entity.type
_entity.pdbx_description
1 polymer ?
#
loop_
_entity_poly.entity_id
_entity_poly.type
_entity_poly.pdbx_seq_one_letter_code
_entity_poly.pdbx_strand_id
1 'polypeptide(L)' 'MSTLSTHILDISTGRPAQGVKIALEREGELVARGVTDDNGRIGELGAGTLAPGRYRLCAEIGEWFADSG' A
#
# COMPACT_ATOMS: atom_id res chain seq x y z
N MET A 1 12.00 13.85 9.44
CA MET A 1 11.17 12.68 9.85
C MET A 1 10.25 12.38 8.68
N SER A 2 10.26 11.15 8.17
CA SER A 2 9.50 10.78 6.97
C SER A 2 8.42 9.77 7.33
N THR A 3 7.19 10.05 6.93
CA THR A 3 6.09 9.10 6.88
C THR A 3 5.92 8.58 5.45
N LEU A 4 5.15 7.51 5.26
CA LEU A 4 4.87 6.94 3.94
C LEU A 4 3.36 6.79 3.77
N SER A 5 2.84 7.25 2.64
CA SER A 5 1.45 7.08 2.22
C SER A 5 1.41 6.46 0.82
N THR A 6 0.26 5.92 0.41
CA THR A 6 0.07 5.42 -0.95
C THR A 6 -1.35 5.72 -1.45
N HIS A 7 -1.49 5.77 -2.78
CA HIS A 7 -2.76 5.91 -3.48
C HIS A 7 -2.70 5.05 -4.75
N ILE A 8 -3.67 4.15 -4.90
CA ILE A 8 -3.75 3.22 -6.02
C ILE A 8 -5.01 3.54 -6.82
N LEU A 9 -4.80 3.75 -8.11
CA LEU A 9 -5.86 4.00 -9.08
C LEU A 9 -5.92 2.83 -10.06
N ASP A 10 -7.11 2.26 -10.24
CA ASP A 10 -7.37 1.38 -11.36
C ASP A 10 -7.70 2.23 -12.60
N ILE A 11 -6.75 2.27 -13.53
CA ILE A 11 -6.87 3.03 -14.77
C ILE A 11 -7.80 2.37 -15.79
N SER A 12 -8.14 1.09 -15.63
CA SER A 12 -9.05 0.39 -16.54
C SER A 12 -10.49 0.88 -16.38
N THR A 13 -10.88 1.22 -15.15
CA THR A 13 -12.19 1.80 -14.81
C THR A 13 -12.14 3.30 -14.49
N GLY A 14 -10.93 3.86 -14.30
CA GLY A 14 -10.73 5.25 -13.90
C GLY A 14 -11.13 5.53 -12.45
N ARG A 15 -11.17 4.51 -11.59
CA ARG A 15 -11.64 4.58 -10.20
C ARG A 15 -10.54 4.23 -9.21
N PRO A 16 -10.61 4.71 -7.96
CA PRO A 16 -9.68 4.28 -6.92
C PRO A 16 -9.79 2.77 -6.66
N ALA A 17 -8.65 2.11 -6.46
CA ALA A 17 -8.60 0.69 -6.16
C ALA A 17 -8.78 0.47 -4.66
N GLN A 18 -10.03 0.33 -4.21
CA GLN A 18 -10.38 0.01 -2.82
C GLN A 18 -10.04 -1.44 -2.49
N GLY A 19 -9.53 -1.71 -1.28
CA GLY A 19 -9.33 -3.08 -0.80
C GLY A 19 -8.00 -3.73 -1.21
N VAL A 20 -7.08 -3.00 -1.84
CA VAL A 20 -5.76 -3.51 -2.20
C VAL A 20 -4.92 -3.71 -0.95
N LYS A 21 -4.46 -4.95 -0.72
CA LYS A 21 -3.54 -5.27 0.37
C LYS A 21 -2.14 -4.75 0.06
N ILE A 22 -1.51 -4.16 1.07
CA ILE A 22 -0.16 -3.58 0.99
C ILE A 22 0.70 -4.15 2.12
N ALA A 23 1.95 -4.49 1.80
CA ALA A 23 3.00 -4.79 2.76
C ALA A 23 4.18 -3.81 2.58
N LEU A 24 4.71 -3.32 3.70
CA LEU A 24 5.96 -2.57 3.76
C LEU A 24 7.02 -3.44 4.41
N GLU A 25 8.15 -3.61 3.75
CA GLU A 25 9.30 -4.37 4.23
C GLU A 25 10.54 -3.49 4.34
N ARG A 26 11.45 -3.87 5.25
CA ARG A 26 12.80 -3.32 5.38
C ARG A 26 13.78 -4.47 5.52
N GLU A 27 14.77 -4.53 4.64
CA GLU A 27 15.78 -5.60 4.62
C GLU A 27 15.17 -7.03 4.66
N GLY A 28 13.99 -7.21 4.05
CA GLY A 28 13.27 -8.49 4.01
C GLY A 28 12.35 -8.75 5.22
N GLU A 29 12.34 -7.88 6.23
CA GLU A 29 11.44 -7.99 7.37
C GLU A 29 10.20 -7.12 7.19
N LEU A 30 9.03 -7.66 7.57
CA LEU A 30 7.77 -6.93 7.54
C LEU A 30 7.77 -5.80 8.58
N VAL A 31 7.54 -4.57 8.11
CA VAL A 31 7.42 -3.37 8.94
C VAL A 31 5.95 -3.02 9.18
N ALA A 32 5.12 -3.09 8.14
CA ALA A 32 3.72 -2.72 8.23
C ALA A 32 2.85 -3.43 7.20
N ARG A 33 1.56 -3.53 7.50
CA ARG A 33 0.51 -3.92 6.55
C ARG A 33 -0.57 -2.86 6.52
N GLY A 34 -1.25 -2.75 5.40
CA GLY A 34 -2.44 -1.91 5.27
C GLY A 34 -3.31 -2.36 4.11
N VAL A 35 -4.50 -1.79 4.04
CA VAL A 35 -5.47 -2.01 2.98
C VAL A 35 -5.94 -0.65 2.50
N THR A 36 -6.03 -0.44 1.20
CA THR A 36 -6.52 0.83 0.65
C THR A 36 -7.99 1.06 1.01
N ASP A 37 -8.29 2.28 1.44
CA ASP A 37 -9.65 2.74 1.74
C ASP A 37 -10.50 2.92 0.48
N ASP A 38 -11.73 3.41 0.65
CA ASP A 38 -12.71 3.66 -0.43
C ASP A 38 -12.21 4.68 -1.48
N ASN A 39 -11.18 5.46 -1.14
CA ASN A 39 -10.52 6.39 -2.04
C ASN A 39 -9.20 5.81 -2.58
N GLY A 40 -8.97 4.50 -2.45
CA GLY A 40 -7.76 3.83 -2.91
C GLY A 40 -6.50 4.19 -2.12
N ARG A 41 -6.64 4.72 -0.90
CA ARG A 41 -5.53 5.34 -0.15
C ARG A 41 -5.16 4.60 1.12
N ILE A 42 -3.91 4.79 1.51
CA ILE A 42 -3.44 4.59 2.89
C ILE A 42 -2.74 5.89 3.28
N GLY A 43 -3.31 6.60 4.25
CA GLY A 43 -2.80 7.91 4.68
C GLY A 43 -1.46 7.83 5.40
N GLU A 44 -1.23 6.78 6.18
CA GLU A 44 0.03 6.52 6.86
C GLU A 44 0.26 5.00 6.95
N LEU A 45 1.39 4.54 6.43
CA LEU A 45 1.80 3.13 6.40
C LEU A 45 3.00 2.92 7.32
N GLY A 46 2.76 2.25 8.45
CA GLY A 46 3.72 2.07 9.54
C GLY A 46 3.31 2.82 10.80
N ALA A 47 3.89 2.43 11.94
CA ALA A 47 3.66 3.12 13.21
C ALA A 47 4.59 4.35 13.33
N GLY A 48 4.27 5.43 12.62
CA GLY A 48 4.97 6.71 12.73
C GLY A 48 6.16 6.90 11.78
N THR A 49 7.23 7.51 12.29
CA THR A 49 8.38 7.95 11.48
C THR A 49 9.24 6.77 11.04
N LEU A 50 9.50 6.67 9.74
CA LEU A 50 10.44 5.72 9.19
C LEU A 50 11.88 6.17 9.40
N ALA A 51 12.71 5.28 9.93
CA ALA A 51 14.15 5.49 10.00
C ALA A 51 14.74 5.48 8.57
N PRO A 52 15.82 6.24 8.30
CA PRO A 52 16.51 6.19 7.01
C PRO A 52 16.95 4.77 6.67
N GLY A 53 16.78 4.38 5.40
CA GLY A 53 17.11 3.05 4.92
C GLY A 53 16.37 2.68 3.65
N ARG A 54 16.54 1.43 3.21
CA ARG A 54 15.87 0.88 2.04
C ARG A 54 14.62 0.12 2.45
N TYR A 55 13.52 0.42 1.78
CA TYR A 55 12.23 -0.23 2.00
C TYR A 55 11.70 -0.80 0.69
N ARG A 56 10.83 -1.79 0.80
CA ARG A 56 10.04 -2.33 -0.31
C ARG A 56 8.57 -2.21 0.04
N LEU A 57 7.78 -1.65 -0.87
CA LEU A 57 6.33 -1.60 -0.77
C LEU A 57 5.75 -2.57 -1.81
N CYS A 58 5.03 -3.57 -1.34
CA CYS A 58 4.39 -4.60 -2.17
C CYS A 58 2.88 -4.36 -2.16
N ALA A 59 2.29 -4.25 -3.35
CA ALA A 59 0.85 -4.17 -3.54
C ALA A 59 0.35 -5.47 -4.19
N GLU A 60 -0.62 -6.13 -3.56
CA GLU A 60 -1.18 -7.38 -4.05
C GLU A 60 -2.20 -7.14 -5.18
N ILE A 61 -1.75 -6.52 -6.26
CA ILE A 61 -2.58 -6.13 -7.42
C ILE A 61 -3.16 -7.35 -8.13
N GLY A 62 -2.39 -8.45 -8.20
CA GLY A 62 -2.84 -9.70 -8.84
C GLY A 62 -4.01 -10.33 -8.09
N GLU A 63 -3.92 -10.43 -6.75
CA GLU A 63 -5.03 -10.91 -5.92
C GLU A 63 -6.24 -9.97 -6.04
N TRP A 64 -6.01 -8.66 -6.00
CA TRP A 64 -7.08 -7.66 -6.10
C TRP A 64 -7.87 -7.76 -7.41
N PHE A 65 -7.17 -7.91 -8.55
CA PHE A 65 -7.84 -8.13 -9.83
C PHE A 65 -8.59 -9.48 -9.89
N ALA A 66 -8.04 -10.54 -9.29
CA ALA A 66 -8.71 -11.84 -9.27
C ALA A 66 -10.01 -11.83 -8.44
N ASP A 67 -10.02 -11.08 -7.34
CA ASP A 67 -11.18 -11.01 -6.44
C ASP A 67 -12.24 -10.00 -6.91
N SER A 68 -11.85 -8.88 -7.52
CA SER A 68 -12.73 -7.71 -7.59
C SER A 68 -12.45 -6.69 -8.70
N GLY A 69 -11.33 -6.81 -9.42
CA GLY A 69 -10.89 -5.81 -10.40
C GLY A 69 -11.47 -5.96 -11.81
#